data_AF-A0A126R9H4-F1
#
_entry.id   AF-A0A126R9H4-F1
#
_cell.length_a   1.000
_cell.length_b   1.000
_cell.length_c   1.000
_cell.angle_alpha   90.00
_cell.angle_beta   90.00
_cell.angle_gamma   90.00
#
_symmetry.space_group_name_H-M   'P 1'
#
loop_
_entity.id
_entity.type
_entity.pdbx_description
1 polymer ?
#
loop_
_entity_poly.entity_id
_entity_poly.type
_entity_poly.pdbx_seq_one_letter_code
_entity_poly.pdbx_strand_id
1 'polypeptide(L)'
;MAEQPQELIVNLEEFADLCGVTGETMRPHLKGVEGDPAWLLERGDRGRGYRIEARGGVAWWRAKRDTEEQQSAERRAQLAQMRLDLVGDQVEAPAQLGMTGKQRREEYAAAEAAAKYRKMMGELVDRHEMVHALSSAASQLKRRLLQVPGEFAIREGLTPQSVTPLEGMLARAIEDFLRTIADETKIEIIEAGGSDADA
;
A
#
# COMPACT_ATOMS: atom_id res chain seq x y z
N MET A 1 -13.20 -60.10 -11.00
CA MET A 1 -14.58 -59.57 -11.14
C MET A 1 -14.45 -58.06 -11.01
N ALA A 2 -14.56 -57.32 -12.11
CA ALA A 2 -14.46 -55.86 -12.07
C ALA A 2 -15.76 -55.34 -11.42
N GLU A 3 -15.63 -54.75 -10.23
CA GLU A 3 -16.71 -53.99 -9.60
C GLU A 3 -17.12 -52.90 -10.59
N GLN A 4 -18.32 -53.03 -11.18
CA GLN A 4 -18.92 -51.93 -11.93
C GLN A 4 -19.18 -50.82 -10.91
N PRO A 5 -18.49 -49.67 -10.98
CA PRO A 5 -18.79 -48.57 -10.08
C PRO A 5 -20.22 -48.14 -10.37
N GLN A 6 -21.08 -48.16 -9.35
CA GLN A 6 -22.46 -47.71 -9.49
C GLN A 6 -22.49 -46.32 -10.13
N GLU A 7 -23.15 -46.22 -11.29
CA GLU A 7 -23.38 -44.97 -11.98
C GLU A 7 -24.29 -44.10 -11.10
N LEU A 8 -23.68 -43.18 -10.36
CA LEU A 8 -24.43 -42.25 -9.53
C LEU A 8 -25.04 -41.18 -10.45
N ILE A 9 -26.32 -41.34 -10.74
CA ILE A 9 -27.11 -40.40 -11.55
C ILE A 9 -27.71 -39.36 -10.60
N VAL A 10 -27.39 -38.10 -10.83
CA VAL A 10 -27.82 -36.96 -10.02
C VAL A 10 -28.69 -36.00 -10.83
N ASN A 11 -29.54 -35.27 -10.12
CA ASN A 11 -30.31 -34.17 -10.70
C ASN A 11 -29.47 -32.88 -10.82
N LEU A 12 -30.03 -31.81 -11.41
CA LEU A 12 -29.32 -30.54 -11.61
C LEU A 12 -28.84 -29.90 -10.30
N GLU A 13 -29.67 -29.91 -9.26
CA GLU A 13 -29.35 -29.26 -7.97
C GLU A 13 -28.27 -30.05 -7.23
N GLU A 14 -28.39 -31.37 -7.18
CA GLU A 14 -27.39 -32.27 -6.61
C GLU A 14 -26.05 -32.18 -7.35
N PHE A 15 -26.08 -32.06 -8.68
CA PHE A 15 -24.89 -31.85 -9.49
C PHE A 15 -24.25 -30.48 -9.22
N ALA A 16 -25.06 -29.42 -9.09
CA ALA A 16 -24.58 -28.09 -8.78
C ALA A 16 -23.92 -28.04 -7.39
N ASP A 17 -24.52 -28.69 -6.40
CA ASP A 17 -23.96 -28.84 -5.06
C ASP A 17 -22.61 -29.58 -5.09
N LEU A 18 -22.50 -30.69 -5.84
CA LEU A 18 -21.23 -31.41 -6.03
C LEU A 18 -20.15 -30.54 -6.69
N CYS A 19 -20.56 -29.62 -7.56
CA CYS A 19 -19.67 -28.69 -8.24
C CYS A 19 -19.40 -27.40 -7.45
N GLY A 20 -20.02 -27.22 -6.28
CA GLY A 20 -19.86 -26.06 -5.42
C GLY A 20 -20.46 -24.78 -6.00
N VAL A 21 -21.48 -24.88 -6.84
CA VAL A 21 -22.17 -23.74 -7.48
C VAL A 21 -23.69 -23.87 -7.34
N THR A 22 -24.42 -22.80 -7.62
CA THR A 22 -25.90 -22.86 -7.64
C THR A 22 -26.42 -23.49 -8.93
N GLY A 23 -27.58 -24.16 -8.87
CA GLY A 23 -28.25 -24.73 -10.04
C GLY A 23 -28.51 -23.71 -11.16
N GLU A 24 -28.78 -22.46 -10.79
CA GLU A 24 -28.93 -21.33 -11.72
C GLU A 24 -27.64 -21.01 -12.49
N THR A 25 -26.49 -21.10 -11.82
CA THR A 25 -25.17 -20.89 -12.43
C THR A 25 -24.77 -22.07 -13.29
N MET A 26 -25.09 -23.29 -12.87
CA MET A 26 -24.72 -24.51 -13.60
C MET A 26 -25.56 -24.73 -14.87
N ARG A 27 -26.84 -24.35 -14.86
CA ARG A 27 -27.76 -24.51 -15.99
C ARG A 27 -27.25 -23.93 -17.33
N PRO A 28 -26.76 -22.68 -17.42
CA PRO A 28 -26.22 -22.15 -18.68
C PRO A 28 -24.96 -22.90 -19.14
N HIS A 29 -24.13 -23.37 -18.21
CA HIS A 29 -22.94 -24.15 -18.55
C HIS A 29 -23.28 -25.50 -19.16
N LEU A 30 -24.29 -26.19 -18.62
CA LEU A 30 -24.79 -27.46 -19.17
C LEU A 30 -25.51 -27.26 -20.50
N LYS A 31 -26.30 -26.19 -20.64
CA LYS A 31 -26.98 -25.86 -21.90
C LYS A 31 -25.98 -25.56 -23.03
N GLY A 32 -24.86 -24.93 -22.71
CA GLY A 32 -23.78 -24.58 -23.64
C GLY A 32 -22.84 -25.74 -23.98
N VAL A 33 -23.04 -26.94 -23.45
CA VAL A 33 -22.27 -28.10 -23.89
C VAL A 33 -22.71 -28.48 -25.30
N GLU A 34 -21.78 -28.46 -26.24
CA GLU A 34 -21.98 -28.95 -27.59
C GLU A 34 -21.73 -30.46 -27.65
N GLY A 35 -22.54 -31.18 -28.44
CA GLY A 35 -22.48 -32.65 -28.54
C GLY A 35 -23.31 -33.39 -27.50
N ASP A 36 -23.24 -34.72 -27.53
CA ASP A 36 -23.97 -35.60 -26.61
C ASP A 36 -22.97 -36.38 -25.75
N PRO A 37 -22.46 -35.78 -24.66
CA PRO A 37 -21.45 -36.43 -23.86
C PRO A 37 -22.08 -37.56 -23.04
N ALA A 38 -21.35 -38.67 -22.91
CA ALA A 38 -21.82 -39.86 -22.20
C ALA A 38 -22.27 -39.60 -20.75
N TRP A 39 -21.77 -38.53 -20.12
CA TRP A 39 -22.11 -38.15 -18.76
C TRP A 39 -23.42 -37.36 -18.62
N LEU A 40 -24.01 -36.87 -19.73
CA LEU A 40 -25.25 -36.10 -19.74
C LEU A 40 -26.39 -36.94 -20.32
N LEU A 41 -26.97 -37.79 -19.47
CA LEU A 41 -27.96 -38.80 -19.88
C LEU A 41 -29.28 -38.18 -20.35
N GLU A 42 -29.75 -37.13 -19.66
CA GLU A 42 -30.93 -36.38 -20.08
C GLU A 42 -30.69 -34.87 -19.93
N ARG A 43 -30.81 -34.15 -21.05
CA ARG A 43 -30.89 -32.69 -21.06
C ARG A 43 -32.27 -32.28 -20.59
N GLY A 44 -32.34 -31.48 -19.53
CA GLY A 44 -33.62 -30.97 -19.04
C GLY A 44 -34.32 -30.12 -20.12
N ASP A 45 -35.53 -30.53 -20.50
CA ASP A 45 -36.43 -29.84 -21.44
C ASP A 45 -37.79 -29.57 -20.74
N ARG A 46 -38.73 -28.87 -21.37
CA ARG A 46 -40.03 -28.48 -20.79
C ARG A 46 -40.76 -29.67 -20.13
N GLY A 47 -40.61 -29.80 -18.82
CA GLY A 47 -41.22 -30.84 -17.99
C GLY A 47 -40.34 -32.06 -17.67
N ARG A 48 -39.07 -32.11 -18.14
CA ARG A 48 -38.09 -33.16 -17.82
C ARG A 48 -36.89 -32.58 -17.07
N GLY A 49 -36.53 -33.19 -15.95
CA GLY A 49 -35.35 -32.81 -15.17
C GLY A 49 -34.04 -33.28 -15.82
N TYR A 50 -32.92 -32.70 -15.42
CA TYR A 50 -31.60 -33.19 -15.84
C TYR A 50 -31.29 -34.53 -15.18
N ARG A 51 -30.65 -35.43 -15.94
CA ARG A 51 -30.01 -36.64 -15.41
C ARG A 51 -28.55 -36.64 -15.82
N ILE A 52 -27.67 -36.61 -14.83
CA ILE A 52 -26.24 -36.40 -15.03
C ILE A 52 -25.49 -37.51 -14.30
N GLU A 53 -24.55 -38.15 -14.98
CA GLU A 53 -23.60 -39.05 -14.34
C GLU A 53 -22.59 -38.21 -13.53
N ALA A 54 -22.62 -38.36 -12.21
CA ALA A 54 -21.88 -37.48 -11.31
C ALA A 54 -20.36 -37.47 -11.57
N ARG A 55 -19.75 -38.62 -11.84
CA ARG A 55 -18.29 -38.73 -12.03
C ARG A 55 -17.84 -38.05 -13.32
N GLY A 56 -18.48 -38.38 -14.45
CA GLY A 56 -18.17 -37.78 -15.74
C GLY A 56 -18.45 -36.28 -15.77
N GLY A 57 -19.57 -35.86 -15.18
CA GLY A 57 -19.93 -34.43 -15.08
C GLY A 57 -18.94 -33.62 -14.24
N VAL A 58 -18.50 -34.13 -13.08
CA VAL A 58 -17.52 -33.44 -12.22
C VAL A 58 -16.14 -33.38 -12.90
N ALA A 59 -15.72 -34.44 -13.59
CA ALA A 59 -14.47 -34.43 -14.35
C ALA A 59 -14.48 -33.38 -15.46
N TRP A 60 -15.58 -33.27 -16.21
CA TRP A 60 -15.78 -32.22 -17.19
C TRP A 60 -15.74 -30.83 -16.56
N TRP A 61 -16.44 -30.63 -15.42
CA TRP A 61 -16.48 -29.34 -14.74
C TRP A 61 -15.10 -28.86 -14.29
N ARG A 62 -14.29 -29.76 -13.74
CA ARG A 62 -12.89 -29.47 -13.37
C ARG A 62 -12.06 -29.06 -14.57
N ALA A 63 -12.08 -29.87 -15.64
CA ALA A 63 -11.34 -29.57 -16.87
C ALA A 63 -11.75 -28.22 -17.48
N LYS A 64 -13.05 -27.89 -17.42
CA LYS A 64 -13.56 -26.59 -17.87
C LYS A 64 -13.02 -25.44 -17.03
N ARG A 65 -13.04 -25.55 -15.70
CA ARG A 65 -12.49 -24.50 -14.82
C ARG A 65 -11.00 -24.31 -15.00
N ASP A 66 -10.25 -25.40 -15.15
CA ASP A 66 -8.81 -25.33 -15.41
C ASP A 66 -8.53 -24.60 -16.74
N THR A 67 -9.33 -24.88 -17.77
CA THR A 67 -9.24 -24.20 -19.07
C THR A 67 -9.60 -22.72 -18.97
N GLU A 68 -10.68 -22.37 -18.25
CA GLU A 68 -11.09 -20.98 -18.04
C GLU A 68 -10.05 -20.19 -17.22
N GLU A 69 -9.42 -20.84 -16.24
CA GLU A 69 -8.35 -20.26 -15.44
C GLU A 69 -7.09 -20.02 -16.28
N GLN A 70 -6.68 -20.99 -17.11
CA GLN A 70 -5.58 -20.83 -18.06
C GLN A 70 -5.85 -19.69 -19.05
N GLN A 71 -7.04 -19.65 -19.67
CA GLN A 71 -7.42 -18.56 -20.58
C GLN A 71 -7.50 -17.19 -19.87
N SER A 72 -7.86 -17.17 -18.58
CA SER A 72 -7.85 -15.94 -17.78
C SER A 72 -6.41 -15.50 -17.47
N ALA A 73 -5.52 -16.44 -17.16
CA ALA A 73 -4.11 -16.18 -16.91
C ALA A 73 -3.40 -15.69 -18.19
N GLU A 74 -3.64 -16.34 -19.33
CA GLU A 74 -3.14 -15.91 -20.64
C GLU A 74 -3.63 -14.52 -21.02
N ARG A 75 -4.94 -14.24 -20.85
CA ARG A 75 -5.48 -12.90 -21.09
C ARG A 75 -4.85 -11.86 -20.16
N ARG A 76 -4.63 -12.19 -18.89
CA ARG A 76 -3.93 -11.30 -17.95
C ARG A 76 -2.48 -11.05 -18.36
N ALA A 77 -1.77 -12.08 -18.80
CA ALA A 77 -0.40 -11.95 -19.30
C ALA A 77 -0.34 -11.11 -20.59
N GLN A 78 -1.27 -11.32 -21.53
CA GLN A 78 -1.38 -10.52 -22.76
C GLN A 78 -1.69 -9.05 -22.45
N LEU A 79 -2.60 -8.77 -21.52
CA LEU A 79 -2.89 -7.40 -21.09
C LEU A 79 -1.71 -6.74 -20.38
N ALA A 80 -0.94 -7.51 -19.59
CA ALA A 80 0.30 -7.03 -18.99
C ALA A 80 1.36 -6.70 -20.06
N GLN A 81 1.50 -7.55 -21.07
CA GLN A 81 2.40 -7.32 -22.19
C GLN A 81 1.98 -6.09 -23.00
N MET A 82 0.71 -5.97 -23.38
CA MET A 82 0.20 -4.78 -24.09
C MET A 82 0.37 -3.49 -23.27
N ARG A 83 0.22 -3.57 -21.95
CA ARG A 83 0.53 -2.44 -21.06
C ARG A 83 2.00 -2.07 -21.12
N LEU A 84 2.90 -3.05 -21.08
CA LEU A 84 4.34 -2.82 -21.21
C LEU A 84 4.68 -2.22 -22.57
N ASP A 85 4.09 -2.72 -23.65
CA ASP A 85 4.37 -2.25 -25.02
C ASP A 85 3.82 -0.84 -25.28
N LEU A 86 2.67 -0.47 -24.69
CA LEU A 86 2.03 0.84 -24.87
C LEU A 86 2.56 1.91 -23.91
N VAL A 87 3.05 1.53 -22.73
CA VAL A 87 3.50 2.45 -21.67
C VAL A 87 5.04 2.47 -21.56
N GLY A 88 5.72 1.44 -22.07
CA GLY A 88 7.17 1.26 -21.97
C GLY A 88 8.02 2.27 -22.75
N ASP A 89 7.42 3.07 -23.63
CA ASP A 89 8.13 4.15 -24.34
C ASP A 89 8.10 5.49 -23.57
N GLN A 90 7.47 5.55 -22.37
CA GLN A 90 7.33 6.82 -21.62
C GLN A 90 7.52 6.76 -20.09
N VAL A 91 8.03 5.68 -19.48
CA VAL A 91 8.08 5.64 -18.00
C VAL A 91 9.42 5.15 -17.43
N GLU A 92 10.24 6.11 -17.00
CA GLU A 92 11.38 5.94 -16.09
C GLU A 92 10.91 5.66 -14.64
N ALA A 93 10.21 4.56 -14.36
CA ALA A 93 9.98 4.08 -12.98
C ALA A 93 9.40 2.65 -12.93
N PRO A 94 10.22 1.59 -12.94
CA PRO A 94 9.77 0.20 -12.96
C PRO A 94 9.03 -0.28 -11.69
N ALA A 95 9.14 0.43 -10.56
CA ALA A 95 8.61 -0.02 -9.27
C ALA A 95 7.08 0.13 -9.09
N GLN A 96 6.41 0.99 -9.87
CA GLN A 96 4.98 1.31 -9.68
C GLN A 96 4.04 0.61 -10.69
N LEU A 97 4.58 -0.14 -11.65
CA LEU A 97 3.83 -0.64 -12.81
C LEU A 97 2.96 -1.89 -12.55
N GLY A 98 3.09 -2.54 -11.39
CA GLY A 98 2.34 -3.75 -11.04
C GLY A 98 0.98 -3.53 -10.36
N MET A 99 0.70 -2.32 -9.87
CA MET A 99 -0.45 -2.09 -8.99
C MET A 99 -1.62 -1.43 -9.73
N THR A 100 -2.77 -2.10 -9.67
CA THR A 100 -4.03 -1.51 -10.15
C THR A 100 -4.32 -0.21 -9.39
N GLY A 101 -5.01 0.76 -10.00
CA GLY A 101 -5.30 2.05 -9.36
C GLY A 101 -6.05 1.94 -8.03
N LYS A 102 -6.71 0.80 -7.78
CA LYS A 102 -7.35 0.46 -6.50
C LYS A 102 -6.31 0.05 -5.44
N GLN A 103 -5.37 -0.83 -5.80
CA GLN A 103 -4.28 -1.26 -4.90
C GLN A 103 -3.37 -0.08 -4.52
N ARG A 104 -3.08 0.82 -5.47
CA ARG A 104 -2.35 2.07 -5.13
C ARG A 104 -3.07 2.87 -4.06
N ARG A 105 -4.38 3.08 -4.18
CA ARG A 105 -5.17 3.82 -3.17
C ARG A 105 -5.19 3.13 -1.82
N GLU A 106 -5.30 1.79 -1.80
CA GLU A 106 -5.28 1.00 -0.57
C GLU A 106 -3.91 1.05 0.12
N GLU A 107 -2.81 1.00 -0.63
CA GLU A 107 -1.46 1.17 -0.07
C GLU A 107 -1.19 2.59 0.42
N TYR A 108 -1.62 3.62 -0.32
CA TYR A 108 -1.53 5.01 0.16
C TYR A 108 -2.33 5.20 1.45
N ALA A 109 -3.53 4.63 1.54
CA ALA A 109 -4.34 4.70 2.76
C ALA A 109 -3.69 3.94 3.93
N ALA A 110 -3.07 2.77 3.66
CA ALA A 110 -2.35 2.01 4.67
C ALA A 110 -1.08 2.75 5.16
N ALA A 111 -0.35 3.39 4.25
CA ALA A 111 0.81 4.22 4.58
C ALA A 111 0.41 5.44 5.43
N GLU A 112 -0.70 6.11 5.08
CA GLU A 112 -1.22 7.23 5.85
C GLU A 112 -1.68 6.80 7.27
N ALA A 113 -2.34 5.64 7.38
CA ALA A 113 -2.74 5.08 8.66
C ALA A 113 -1.53 4.71 9.53
N ALA A 114 -0.48 4.14 8.95
CA ALA A 114 0.77 3.83 9.65
C ALA A 114 1.50 5.10 10.12
N ALA A 115 1.55 6.15 9.30
CA ALA A 115 2.12 7.44 9.68
C ALA A 115 1.33 8.11 10.82
N LYS A 116 0.00 8.08 10.76
CA LYS A 116 -0.87 8.59 11.84
C LYS A 116 -0.68 7.80 13.14
N TYR A 117 -0.57 6.48 13.06
CA TYR A 117 -0.33 5.63 14.22
C TYR A 117 1.02 5.96 14.89
N ARG A 118 2.09 6.10 14.11
CA ARG A 118 3.41 6.50 14.62
C ARG A 118 3.43 7.93 15.20
N LYS A 119 2.67 8.86 14.61
CA LYS A 119 2.48 10.22 15.19
C LYS A 119 1.75 10.16 16.53
N MET A 120 0.72 9.32 16.66
CA MET A 120 0.01 9.12 17.94
C MET A 120 0.85 8.45 19.01
N MET A 121 1.78 7.56 18.62
CA MET A 121 2.76 6.95 19.52
C MET A 121 3.92 7.89 19.88
N GLY A 122 3.96 9.11 19.33
CA GLY A 122 4.99 10.11 19.60
C GLY A 122 6.33 9.85 18.90
N GLU A 123 6.39 8.89 17.97
CA GLU A 123 7.61 8.56 17.20
C GLU A 123 7.85 9.53 16.04
N LEU A 124 6.80 10.23 15.59
CA LEU A 124 6.87 11.21 14.51
C LEU A 124 6.32 12.55 15.01
N VAL A 125 7.12 13.61 14.88
CA VAL A 125 6.71 14.99 15.19
C VAL A 125 6.59 15.78 13.90
N ASP A 126 5.61 16.69 13.84
CA ASP A 126 5.48 17.58 12.70
C ASP A 126 6.71 18.49 12.59
N ARG A 127 7.30 18.57 11.39
CA ARG A 127 8.48 19.40 11.14
C ARG A 127 8.23 20.85 11.51
N HIS A 128 7.07 21.40 11.18
CA HIS A 128 6.75 22.79 11.46
C HIS A 128 6.62 23.03 12.96
N GLU A 129 6.00 22.11 13.70
CA GLU A 129 5.90 22.18 15.16
C GLU A 129 7.29 22.09 15.81
N MET A 130 8.16 21.19 15.34
CA MET A 130 9.53 21.06 15.84
C MET A 130 10.37 22.30 15.57
N VAL A 131 10.31 22.85 14.35
CA VAL A 131 11.02 24.08 13.98
C VAL A 131 10.57 25.25 14.85
N HIS A 132 9.25 25.38 15.07
CA HIS A 132 8.71 26.42 15.94
C HIS A 132 9.16 26.24 17.40
N ALA A 133 9.12 25.01 17.92
CA ALA A 133 9.56 24.70 19.28
C ALA A 133 11.05 25.03 19.48
N LEU A 134 11.91 24.62 18.54
CA LEU A 134 13.35 24.90 18.56
C LEU A 134 13.65 26.40 18.44
N SER A 135 12.95 27.11 17.55
CA SER A 135 13.10 28.58 17.41
C SER A 135 12.72 29.32 18.68
N SER A 136 11.62 28.90 19.33
CA SER A 136 11.19 29.44 20.62
C SER A 136 12.20 29.15 21.73
N ALA A 137 12.70 27.91 21.82
CA ALA A 137 13.70 27.51 22.80
C ALA A 137 15.02 28.29 22.63
N ALA A 138 15.51 28.43 21.40
CA ALA A 138 16.72 29.19 21.09
C ALA A 138 16.56 30.68 21.45
N SER A 139 15.39 31.26 21.15
CA SER A 139 15.07 32.66 21.49
C SER A 139 15.03 32.89 23.01
N GLN A 140 14.44 31.95 23.76
CA GLN A 140 14.40 32.01 25.22
C GLN A 140 15.81 31.86 25.83
N LEU A 141 16.60 30.91 25.33
CA LEU A 141 17.97 30.70 25.76
C LEU A 141 18.83 31.95 25.51
N LYS A 142 18.74 32.56 24.33
CA LYS A 142 19.41 33.83 24.01
C LYS A 142 19.05 34.92 25.01
N ARG A 143 17.76 35.10 25.32
CA ARG A 143 17.30 36.11 26.29
C ARG A 143 17.88 35.86 27.68
N ARG A 144 17.89 34.60 28.14
CA ARG A 144 18.47 34.23 29.45
C ARG A 144 19.96 34.48 29.51
N LEU A 145 20.70 34.09 28.48
CA LEU A 145 22.13 34.31 28.41
C LEU A 145 22.48 35.80 28.44
N LEU A 146 21.77 36.64 27.67
CA LEU A 146 22.00 38.08 27.67
C LEU A 146 21.68 38.77 29.02
N GLN A 147 20.97 38.12 29.94
CA GLN A 147 20.73 38.63 31.30
C GLN A 147 21.89 38.33 32.26
N VAL A 148 22.68 37.28 31.99
CA VAL A 148 23.77 36.81 32.86
C VAL A 148 24.80 37.91 33.19
N PRO A 149 25.26 38.74 32.23
CA PRO A 149 26.20 39.81 32.54
C PRO A 149 25.63 40.81 33.55
N GLY A 150 24.36 41.19 33.42
CA GLY A 150 23.70 42.10 34.36
C GLY A 150 23.54 41.50 35.76
N GLU A 151 23.14 40.23 35.85
CA GLU A 151 23.07 39.50 37.12
C GLU A 151 24.44 39.38 37.80
N PHE A 152 25.49 39.12 37.01
CA PHE A 152 26.88 39.07 37.47
C PHE A 152 27.37 40.44 37.97
N ALA A 153 27.03 41.52 37.25
CA ALA A 153 27.37 42.88 37.63
C ALA A 153 26.81 43.25 39.01
N ILE A 154 25.54 42.90 39.25
CA ILE A 154 24.85 43.15 40.52
C ILE A 154 25.49 42.34 41.65
N ARG A 155 25.80 41.07 41.40
CA ARG A 155 26.37 40.16 42.41
C ARG A 155 27.78 40.57 42.84
N GLU A 156 28.62 40.96 41.90
CA GLU A 156 30.03 41.31 42.15
C GLU A 156 30.24 42.81 42.42
N GLY A 157 29.16 43.61 42.42
CA GLY A 157 29.24 45.06 42.63
C GLY A 157 30.02 45.79 41.53
N LEU A 158 30.02 45.25 40.31
CA LEU A 158 30.76 45.80 39.18
C LEU A 158 30.01 46.95 38.53
N THR A 159 30.77 47.89 37.94
CA THR A 159 30.18 48.98 37.18
C THR A 159 29.73 48.49 35.80
N PRO A 160 28.70 49.11 35.20
CA PRO A 160 28.21 48.71 33.87
C PRO A 160 29.33 48.70 32.80
N GLN A 161 30.28 49.63 32.91
CA GLN A 161 31.42 49.76 32.00
C GLN A 161 32.42 48.58 32.09
N SER A 162 32.52 47.93 33.25
CA SER A 162 33.42 46.78 33.43
C SER A 162 32.82 45.47 32.93
N VAL A 163 31.50 45.43 32.68
CA VAL A 163 30.77 44.25 32.23
C VAL A 163 30.46 44.29 30.72
N THR A 164 30.54 45.45 30.07
CA THR A 164 30.38 45.60 28.61
C THR A 164 31.23 44.64 27.77
N PRO A 165 32.51 44.35 28.10
CA PRO A 165 33.29 43.36 27.35
C PRO A 165 32.69 41.95 27.46
N LEU A 166 32.16 41.58 28.63
CA LEU A 166 31.52 40.29 28.88
C LEU A 166 30.23 40.14 28.05
N GLU A 167 29.40 41.20 28.00
CA GLU A 167 28.22 41.26 27.14
C GLU A 167 28.58 41.06 25.66
N GLY A 168 29.65 41.73 25.20
CA GLY A 168 30.15 41.61 23.83
C GLY A 168 30.66 40.21 23.49
N MET A 169 31.38 39.56 24.41
CA MET A 169 31.83 38.17 24.23
C MET A 169 30.64 37.21 24.17
N LEU A 170 29.66 37.37 25.05
CA LEU A 170 28.49 36.51 25.11
C LEU A 170 27.62 36.65 23.87
N ALA A 171 27.42 37.88 23.38
CA ALA A 171 26.68 38.16 22.16
C ALA A 171 27.33 37.48 20.93
N ARG A 172 28.66 37.57 20.81
CA ARG A 172 29.41 36.89 19.74
C ARG A 172 29.31 35.37 19.84
N ALA A 173 29.51 34.81 21.03
CA ALA A 173 29.41 33.37 21.24
C ALA A 173 28.02 32.82 20.89
N ILE A 174 26.95 33.57 21.20
CA ILE A 174 25.57 33.22 20.81
C ILE A 174 25.41 33.28 19.29
N GLU A 175 25.93 34.33 18.63
CA GLU A 175 25.85 34.46 17.17
C GLU A 175 26.61 33.34 16.44
N ASP A 176 27.81 33.02 16.90
CA ASP A 176 28.64 31.94 16.36
C ASP A 176 27.94 30.59 16.53
N PHE A 177 27.37 30.31 17.70
CA PHE A 177 26.59 29.09 17.95
C PHE A 177 25.37 28.97 17.01
N LEU A 178 24.62 30.05 16.83
CA LEU A 178 23.47 30.06 15.90
C LEU A 178 23.91 29.87 14.45
N ARG A 179 25.07 30.40 14.07
CA ARG A 179 25.65 30.20 12.73
C ARG A 179 26.11 28.76 12.53
N THR A 180 26.78 28.15 13.51
CA THR A 180 27.18 26.73 13.47
C THR A 180 25.96 25.84 13.32
N ILE A 181 24.89 26.07 14.08
CA ILE A 181 23.64 25.31 13.91
C ILE A 181 23.05 25.53 12.52
N ALA A 182 23.04 26.75 11.99
CA ALA A 182 22.51 27.04 10.67
C ALA A 182 23.32 26.38 9.53
N ASP A 183 24.63 26.25 9.70
CA ASP A 183 25.50 25.58 8.72
C ASP A 183 25.46 24.06 8.87
N GLU A 184 25.35 23.53 10.08
CA GLU A 184 25.13 22.09 10.32
C GLU A 184 23.71 21.65 9.92
N THR A 185 22.70 22.52 10.00
CA THR A 185 21.35 22.17 9.52
C THR A 185 21.20 22.16 7.99
N LYS A 186 22.27 22.50 7.23
CA LYS A 186 22.40 22.13 5.81
C LYS A 186 22.76 20.64 5.63
N ILE A 187 22.83 19.83 6.69
CA ILE A 187 22.85 18.37 6.60
C ILE A 187 21.63 17.93 5.78
N GLU A 188 21.91 17.23 4.68
CA GLU A 188 20.96 16.60 3.77
C GLU A 188 19.85 15.92 4.58
N ILE A 189 18.69 16.58 4.63
CA ILE A 189 17.45 15.92 4.99
C ILE A 189 17.23 14.95 3.84
N ILE A 190 17.51 13.67 4.07
CA ILE A 190 17.08 12.59 3.19
C ILE A 190 15.56 12.72 3.14
N GLU A 191 15.06 13.39 2.12
CA GLU A 191 13.66 13.34 1.75
C GLU A 191 13.37 11.87 1.48
N ALA A 192 12.78 11.19 2.46
CA ALA A 192 12.05 9.96 2.21
C ALA A 192 10.84 10.35 1.35
N GLY A 193 11.09 10.51 0.04
CA GLY A 193 10.08 10.88 -0.94
C GLY A 193 10.48 11.96 -1.95
N GLY A 194 11.78 12.10 -2.29
CA GLY A 194 12.23 12.93 -3.41
C GLY A 194 11.59 12.51 -4.74
N SER A 195 10.52 13.20 -5.09
CA SER A 195 9.91 13.27 -6.41
C SER A 195 10.83 14.15 -7.26
N ASP A 196 11.73 13.55 -8.02
CA ASP A 196 12.51 14.24 -9.05
C ASP A 196 11.55 14.77 -10.14
N ALA A 197 11.20 16.04 -10.01
CA ALA A 197 10.88 16.89 -11.13
C ALA A 197 12.20 17.54 -11.56
N ASP A 198 12.77 17.06 -12.68
CA ASP A 198 13.44 17.84 -13.73
C ASP A 198 14.42 16.96 -14.53
N ALA A 199 13.90 16.39 -15.62
CA ALA A 199 14.61 16.16 -16.88
C ALA A 199 13.60 16.17 -18.04
#